data_AF-A0A9X8YPY4-F1
#
_entry.id   AF-A0A9X8YPY4-F1
#
_cell.length_a   1.000
_cell.length_b   1.000
_cell.length_c   1.000
_cell.angle_alpha   90.00
_cell.angle_beta   90.00
_cell.angle_gamma   90.00
#
_symmetry.space_group_name_H-M   'P 1'
#
loop_
_entity.id
_entity.type
_entity.pdbx_description
1 polymer ?
#
loop_
_entity_poly.entity_id
_entity_poly.type
_entity_poly.pdbx_seq_one_letter_code
_entity_poly.pdbx_strand_id
1 'polypeptide(L)'
;PSMGAFLQLLPKGFSSRKARTTDSTIYHVVEGRGQVSIGNETLHFSAKDIFVAPTWFDVSFQADEDTVLFSFSDRPVQEALGLFREARY
;
A
#
# COMPACT_ATOMS: atom_id res chain seq x y z
N PRO A 1 -1.97 15.87 -14.89
CA PRO A 1 -0.99 14.97 -14.25
C PRO A 1 -1.66 13.63 -13.87
N SER A 2 -1.07 12.48 -14.23
CA SER A 2 -1.76 11.17 -14.16
C SER A 2 -1.34 10.23 -13.02
N MET A 3 -0.19 10.48 -12.38
CA MET A 3 0.36 9.61 -11.34
C MET A 3 0.61 10.39 -10.06
N GLY A 4 0.23 9.79 -8.93
CA GLY A 4 0.56 10.27 -7.58
C GLY A 4 1.54 9.30 -6.93
N ALA A 5 2.45 9.82 -6.10
CA ALA A 5 3.46 9.03 -5.40
C ALA A 5 3.48 9.33 -3.91
N PHE A 6 3.73 8.32 -3.09
CA PHE A 6 3.73 8.38 -1.64
C PHE A 6 4.93 7.63 -1.07
N LEU A 7 5.41 8.09 0.09
CA LEU A 7 6.44 7.42 0.88
C LEU A 7 5.91 7.27 2.31
N GLN A 8 6.03 6.07 2.88
CA GLN A 8 5.58 5.79 4.24
C GLN A 8 6.60 4.96 5.01
N LEU A 9 6.77 5.28 6.30
CA LEU A 9 7.55 4.52 7.26
C LEU A 9 6.61 3.66 8.10
N LEU A 10 6.89 2.36 8.17
CA LEU A 10 6.26 1.40 9.07
C LEU A 10 7.29 1.05 10.16
N PRO A 11 7.14 1.53 11.40
CA PRO A 11 8.06 1.18 12.48
C PRO A 11 8.08 -0.33 12.77
N LYS A 12 9.19 -0.83 13.32
CA LYS A 12 9.29 -2.21 13.79
C LYS A 12 8.13 -2.59 14.72
N GLY A 13 7.47 -3.70 14.43
CA GLY A 13 6.31 -4.20 15.17
C GLY A 13 5.00 -3.48 14.85
N PHE A 14 4.99 -2.56 13.88
CA PHE A 14 3.78 -1.90 13.42
C PHE A 14 2.81 -2.92 12.80
N SER A 15 1.53 -2.82 13.17
CA SER A 15 0.44 -3.53 12.54
C SER A 15 -0.64 -2.51 12.16
N SER A 16 -0.87 -2.33 10.87
CA SER A 16 -1.89 -1.40 10.38
C SER A 16 -3.28 -1.98 10.58
N ARG A 17 -4.28 -1.10 10.61
CA ARG A 17 -5.66 -1.53 10.37
C ARG A 17 -5.87 -1.77 8.87
N LYS A 18 -7.01 -2.39 8.53
CA LYS A 18 -7.40 -2.62 7.14
C LYS A 18 -7.88 -1.33 6.49
N ALA A 19 -7.46 -1.10 5.26
CA ALA A 19 -7.96 -0.02 4.42
C ALA A 19 -8.25 -0.52 3.00
N ARG A 20 -9.15 0.17 2.31
CA ARG A 20 -9.45 -0.02 0.89
C ARG A 20 -9.43 1.32 0.19
N THR A 21 -8.91 1.35 -1.02
CA THR A 21 -8.97 2.53 -1.89
C THR A 21 -9.30 2.11 -3.32
N THR A 22 -9.82 3.05 -4.12
CA THR A 22 -10.13 2.78 -5.53
C THR A 22 -8.91 2.86 -6.45
N ASP A 23 -7.82 3.49 -5.99
CA ASP A 23 -6.57 3.59 -6.74
C ASP A 23 -5.77 2.29 -6.64
N SER A 24 -5.51 1.67 -7.79
CA SER A 24 -4.64 0.49 -7.84
C SER A 24 -3.21 0.93 -7.54
N THR A 25 -2.67 0.46 -6.43
CA THR A 25 -1.42 0.98 -5.87
C THR A 25 -0.30 -0.03 -6.02
N ILE A 26 0.80 0.38 -6.67
CA ILE A 26 2.04 -0.38 -6.71
C ILE A 26 2.90 0.04 -5.53
N TYR A 27 3.41 -0.93 -4.78
CA TYR A 27 4.35 -0.73 -3.68
C TYR A 27 5.72 -1.28 -4.05
N HIS A 28 6.76 -0.54 -3.67
CA HIS A 28 8.15 -0.97 -3.70
C HIS A 28 8.73 -0.83 -2.30
N VAL A 29 9.26 -1.94 -1.77
CA VAL A 29 9.91 -1.97 -0.46
C VAL A 29 11.29 -1.34 -0.61
N VAL A 30 11.46 -0.10 -0.18
CA VAL A 30 12.76 0.59 -0.28
C VAL A 30 13.77 -0.09 0.63
N GLU A 31 13.36 -0.40 1.86
CA GLU A 31 14.11 -1.12 2.89
C GLU A 31 13.14 -1.76 3.89
N GLY A 32 13.65 -2.70 4.68
CA GLY A 32 12.86 -3.42 5.69
C GLY A 32 12.31 -4.76 5.21
N ARG A 33 11.47 -5.38 6.04
CA ARG A 33 10.77 -6.63 5.77
C ARG A 33 9.50 -6.76 6.62
N GLY A 34 8.57 -7.57 6.13
CA GLY A 34 7.32 -7.82 6.82
C GLY A 34 6.34 -8.60 5.96
N GLN A 35 5.06 -8.36 6.20
CA GLN A 35 3.98 -8.97 5.43
C GLN A 35 2.89 -7.95 5.09
N VAL A 36 2.27 -8.15 3.95
CA VAL A 36 1.08 -7.42 3.51
C VAL A 36 -0.03 -8.43 3.27
N SER A 37 -1.21 -8.16 3.83
CA SER A 37 -2.43 -8.88 3.47
C SER A 37 -3.18 -8.07 2.42
N ILE A 38 -3.49 -8.68 1.28
CA ILE A 38 -4.17 -8.07 0.13
C ILE A 38 -5.37 -8.96 -0.24
N GLY A 39 -6.57 -8.51 0.13
CA GLY A 39 -7.79 -9.33 0.04
C GLY A 39 -7.67 -10.57 0.92
N ASN A 40 -7.65 -11.76 0.29
CA ASN A 40 -7.55 -13.05 0.98
C ASN A 40 -6.13 -13.63 0.97
N GLU A 41 -5.18 -12.95 0.33
CA GLU A 41 -3.80 -13.40 0.23
C GLU A 41 -2.93 -12.64 1.23
N THR A 42 -1.87 -13.30 1.70
CA THR A 42 -0.83 -12.67 2.51
C THR A 42 0.51 -12.95 1.84
N LEU A 43 1.26 -11.88 1.58
CA LEU A 43 2.56 -11.91 0.96
C LEU A 43 3.61 -11.49 1.98
N HIS A 44 4.68 -12.26 2.08
CA HIS A 44 5.89 -11.82 2.78
C HIS A 44 6.74 -11.00 1.80
N PHE A 45 7.29 -9.90 2.27
CA PHE A 45 8.14 -9.02 1.48
C PHE A 45 9.44 -8.68 2.21
N SER A 46 10.44 -8.33 1.42
CA SER A 46 11.76 -7.89 1.85
C SER A 46 12.23 -6.71 1.00
N ALA A 47 13.36 -6.12 1.35
CA ALA A 47 13.91 -4.98 0.62
C ALA A 47 14.01 -5.25 -0.88
N LYS A 48 13.52 -4.30 -1.67
CA LYS A 48 13.43 -4.26 -3.15
C LYS A 48 12.35 -5.11 -3.77
N ASP A 49 11.54 -5.82 -2.98
CA ASP A 49 10.34 -6.48 -3.50
C ASP A 49 9.30 -5.47 -3.96
N ILE A 50 8.49 -5.90 -4.94
CA ILE A 50 7.38 -5.12 -5.50
C ILE A 50 6.11 -5.96 -5.41
N PHE A 51 5.01 -5.33 -4.99
CA PHE A 51 3.69 -5.93 -5.01
C PHE A 51 2.64 -4.88 -5.35
N VAL A 52 1.45 -5.34 -5.74
CA VAL A 52 0.35 -4.48 -6.16
C VAL A 52 -0.86 -4.75 -5.26
N ALA A 53 -1.47 -3.69 -4.77
CA ALA A 53 -2.80 -3.72 -4.18
C ALA A 53 -3.83 -3.28 -5.22
N PRO A 54 -4.65 -4.18 -5.76
CA PRO A 54 -5.70 -3.82 -6.71
C PRO A 54 -6.80 -2.98 -6.06
N THR A 55 -7.56 -2.29 -6.91
CA THR A 55 -8.74 -1.50 -6.52
C THR A 55 -9.66 -2.29 -5.57
N TRP A 56 -9.99 -1.67 -4.44
CA TRP A 56 -10.98 -2.12 -3.44
C TRP A 56 -10.66 -3.42 -2.69
N PHE A 57 -9.43 -3.93 -2.79
CA PHE A 57 -8.97 -5.03 -1.94
C PHE A 57 -8.63 -4.50 -0.54
N ASP A 58 -8.99 -5.26 0.51
CA ASP A 58 -8.52 -4.97 1.87
C ASP A 58 -7.00 -5.05 1.90
N VAL A 59 -6.34 -3.99 2.36
CA VAL A 59 -4.89 -3.95 2.55
C VAL A 59 -4.55 -3.69 4.02
N SER A 60 -3.64 -4.48 4.58
CA SER A 60 -3.02 -4.20 5.87
C SER A 60 -1.57 -4.67 5.90
N PHE A 61 -0.73 -3.98 6.67
CA PHE A 61 0.70 -4.23 6.77
C PHE A 61 1.08 -4.66 8.18
N GLN A 62 2.04 -5.56 8.28
CA GLN A 62 2.78 -5.86 9.51
C GLN A 62 4.26 -5.76 9.21
N ALA A 63 5.01 -5.05 10.05
CA ALA A 63 6.43 -4.79 9.86
C ALA A 63 7.27 -5.50 10.92
N ASP A 64 8.23 -6.32 10.49
CA ASP A 64 9.11 -7.07 11.39
C ASP A 64 10.34 -6.24 11.79
N GLU A 65 10.65 -5.20 11.02
CA GLU A 65 11.66 -4.17 11.26
C GLU A 65 11.20 -2.83 10.66
N ASP A 66 11.94 -1.76 10.93
CA ASP A 66 11.64 -0.46 10.32
C ASP A 66 11.66 -0.60 8.79
N THR A 67 10.51 -0.31 8.17
CA THR A 67 10.25 -0.58 6.76
C THR A 67 9.80 0.67 6.05
N VAL A 68 10.42 1.00 4.91
CA VAL A 68 10.01 2.13 4.07
C VAL A 68 9.37 1.60 2.80
N LEU A 69 8.13 2.01 2.56
CA LEU A 69 7.39 1.70 1.34
C LEU A 69 7.27 2.94 0.47
N PHE A 70 7.79 2.86 -0.74
CA PHE A 70 7.45 3.77 -1.83
C PHE A 70 6.22 3.22 -2.55
N SER A 71 5.29 4.09 -2.94
CA SER A 71 4.13 3.66 -3.71
C SER A 71 3.67 4.71 -4.71
N PHE A 72 3.00 4.26 -5.76
CA PHE A 72 2.40 5.15 -6.74
C PHE A 72 1.12 4.53 -7.33
N SER A 73 0.23 5.39 -7.79
CA SER A 73 -1.08 5.00 -8.31
C SER A 73 -1.66 6.06 -9.26
N ASP A 74 -2.82 5.73 -9.85
CA ASP A 74 -3.65 6.59 -10.68
C ASP A 74 -4.55 7.55 -9.88
N ARG A 75 -4.34 7.67 -8.55
CA ARG A 75 -5.17 8.48 -7.64
C ARG A 75 -5.45 9.90 -8.14
N PRO A 76 -4.49 10.69 -8.66
CA PRO A 76 -4.80 12.06 -9.09
C PRO A 76 -5.84 12.13 -10.21
N VAL A 77 -5.87 11.14 -11.11
CA VAL A 77 -6.90 11.07 -12.16
C VAL A 77 -8.24 10.72 -11.54
N GLN A 78 -8.27 9.76 -10.60
CA GLN A 78 -9.51 9.38 -9.92
C GLN A 78 -10.09 10.53 -9.09
N GLU A 79 -9.25 11.29 -8.40
CA GLU A 79 -9.67 12.48 -7.64
C GLU A 79 -10.20 13.57 -8.58
N ALA A 80 -9.49 13.87 -9.67
CA ALA A 80 -9.91 14.87 -10.65
C ALA A 80 -11.27 14.54 -11.30
N LEU A 81 -11.59 13.25 -11.46
CA LEU A 81 -12.86 12.77 -12.02
C LEU A 81 -13.95 12.54 -10.96
N GLY A 82 -13.67 12.75 -9.67
CA GLY A 82 -14.63 12.48 -8.59
C GLY A 82 -14.94 10.99 -8.39
N LEU A 83 -14.03 10.11 -8.80
CA LEU A 83 -14.18 8.65 -8.72
C LEU A 83 -13.46 8.04 -7.51
N PHE A 84 -12.51 8.78 -6.91
CA PHE A 84 -11.73 8.29 -5.78
C PHE A 84 -12.61 7.98 -4.56
N ARG A 85 -12.39 6.82 -3.94
CA ARG A 85 -13.00 6.44 -2.67
C ARG A 85 -11.99 5.73 -1.78
N GLU A 86 -12.16 5.90 -0.47
CA GLU A 86 -11.45 5.13 0.55
C GLU A 86 -12.38 4.65 1.66
N ALA A 87 -12.03 3.54 2.30
CA ALA A 87 -12.68 3.02 3.51
C ALA A 87 -11.60 2.53 4.48
N ARG A 88 -11.68 2.96 5.75
CA ARG A 88 -10.73 2.61 6.82
C ARG A 88 -11.51 2.02 8.00
N TYR A 89 -11.01 0.94 8.58
CA TYR A 89 -11.60 0.22 9.72
C TYR A 89 -10.68 0.36 10.94
#